data_AF-A0A838BR51-F1
#
_entry.id   AF-A0A838BR51-F1
#
_cell.length_a   1.000
_cell.length_b   1.000
_cell.length_c   1.000
_cell.angle_alpha   90.00
_cell.angle_beta   90.00
_cell.angle_gamma   90.00
#
_symmetry.space_group_name_H-M   'P 1'
#
loop_
_entity.id
_entity.type
_entity.pdbx_description
1 polymer ?
#
loop_
_entity_poly.entity_id
_entity_poly.type
_entity_poly.pdbx_seq_one_letter_code
_entity_poly.pdbx_strand_id
1 'polypeptide(L)'
;MTHVRIDGVEEDGSARGGPLLLYSMSVHSPDGEEKEPFCLSDPQGRRAGFVIPDGSGGFHFTCTSGAEGKCVRMGYRPWENRDGISSHDLHKACVHMLRADYGGDNHPTTRDGTSVDIFDRFGIQHSEKADGMQFEAAWGADGAVCVARPRIVQNVTLDDIAARFPRLAGRLGPEKCSLEAMREEPRAILFNHSHP
;
A
#
# COMPACT_ATOMS: atom_id res chain seq x y z
N MET A 1 10.24 -31.74 2.36
CA MET A 1 9.21 -30.79 1.90
C MET A 1 9.29 -29.56 2.78
N THR A 2 9.38 -28.37 2.20
CA THR A 2 9.35 -27.11 2.97
C THR A 2 7.96 -26.95 3.59
N HIS A 3 7.89 -26.68 4.89
CA HIS A 3 6.63 -26.44 5.58
C HIS A 3 6.67 -25.13 6.36
N VAL A 4 5.52 -24.46 6.44
CA VAL A 4 5.33 -23.25 7.24
C VAL A 4 4.63 -23.64 8.53
N ARG A 5 5.17 -23.20 9.67
CA ARG A 5 4.58 -23.42 11.00
C ARG A 5 4.14 -22.10 11.59
N ILE A 6 2.94 -22.06 12.15
CA ILE A 6 2.51 -20.97 13.03
C ILE A 6 3.14 -21.21 14.39
N ASP A 7 4.02 -20.30 14.81
CA ASP A 7 4.75 -20.37 16.08
C ASP A 7 3.97 -19.72 17.23
N GLY A 8 3.10 -18.76 16.93
CA GLY A 8 2.36 -18.01 17.92
C GLY A 8 1.28 -17.13 17.31
N VAL A 9 0.41 -16.63 18.18
CA VAL A 9 -0.74 -15.79 17.84
C VAL A 9 -0.77 -14.61 18.80
N GLU A 10 -0.92 -13.41 18.27
CA GLU A 10 -1.08 -12.17 19.04
C GLU A 10 -2.15 -11.28 18.44
N GLU A 11 -2.73 -10.39 19.24
CA GLU A 11 -3.68 -9.38 18.76
C GLU A 11 -2.98 -8.02 18.61
N ASP A 12 -3.07 -7.43 17.41
CA ASP A 12 -2.62 -6.07 17.12
C ASP A 12 -3.75 -5.08 17.34
N GLY A 13 -3.85 -4.55 18.57
CA GLY A 13 -4.76 -3.46 18.90
C GLY A 13 -4.36 -2.08 18.37
N SER A 14 -3.18 -1.94 17.75
CA SER A 14 -2.71 -0.67 17.17
C SER A 14 -3.22 -0.42 15.75
N ALA A 15 -3.78 -1.44 15.10
CA ALA A 15 -4.29 -1.32 13.74
C ALA A 15 -5.55 -0.44 13.68
N ARG A 16 -5.58 0.47 12.70
CA ARG A 16 -6.75 1.31 12.47
C ARG A 16 -7.90 0.43 11.94
N GLY A 17 -9.13 0.69 12.40
CA GLY A 17 -10.32 -0.10 12.06
C GLY A 17 -10.56 -1.32 12.97
N GLY A 18 -9.78 -1.50 14.04
CA GLY A 18 -10.00 -2.55 15.05
C GLY A 18 -8.84 -3.54 15.16
N PRO A 19 -8.90 -4.51 16.09
CA PRO A 19 -7.83 -5.47 16.27
C PRO A 19 -7.58 -6.33 15.01
N LEU A 20 -6.35 -6.81 14.85
CA LEU A 20 -5.96 -7.84 13.87
C LEU A 20 -5.31 -9.01 14.59
N LEU A 21 -5.67 -10.24 14.20
CA LEU A 21 -4.99 -11.42 14.70
C LEU A 21 -3.72 -11.66 13.86
N LEU A 22 -2.56 -11.50 14.49
CA LEU A 22 -1.26 -11.69 13.89
C LEU A 22 -0.68 -13.07 14.24
N TYR A 23 0.01 -13.66 13.28
CA TYR A 23 0.68 -14.94 13.39
C TYR A 23 2.19 -14.73 13.23
N SER A 24 2.96 -15.16 14.23
CA SER A 24 4.39 -15.41 14.03
C SER A 24 4.55 -16.75 13.35
N MET A 25 5.36 -16.80 12.28
CA MET A 25 5.48 -17.98 11.43
C MET A 25 6.94 -18.25 11.09
N SER A 26 7.28 -19.52 10.95
CA SER A 26 8.60 -19.97 10.51
C SER A 26 8.52 -20.92 9.32
N VAL A 27 9.51 -20.82 8.45
CA VAL A 27 9.76 -21.75 7.36
C VAL A 27 10.78 -22.77 7.85
N HIS A 28 10.43 -24.04 7.69
CA HIS A 28 11.30 -25.16 8.02
C HIS A 28 11.80 -25.83 6.74
N SER A 29 13.11 -26.06 6.66
CA SER A 29 13.73 -26.80 5.56
C SER A 29 13.24 -28.25 5.55
N PRO A 30 13.36 -28.96 4.40
CA PRO A 30 13.00 -30.38 4.29
C PRO A 30 13.64 -31.28 5.34
N ASP A 31 14.82 -30.91 5.83
CA ASP A 31 15.63 -31.69 6.77
C ASP A 31 15.38 -31.28 8.24
N GLY A 32 14.51 -30.28 8.47
CA GLY A 32 14.01 -29.87 9.78
C GLY A 32 14.96 -29.02 10.65
N GLU A 33 16.21 -28.84 10.22
CA GLU A 33 17.24 -28.18 11.06
C GLU A 33 17.24 -26.64 10.97
N GLU A 34 16.85 -26.06 9.83
CA GLU A 34 16.89 -24.60 9.64
C GLU A 34 15.50 -23.98 9.82
N LYS A 35 15.42 -23.04 10.77
CA LYS A 35 14.21 -22.30 11.12
C LYS A 35 14.42 -20.83 10.77
N GLU A 36 13.80 -20.38 9.69
CA GLU A 36 13.82 -18.97 9.30
C GLU A 36 12.45 -18.31 9.52
N PRO A 37 12.37 -17.04 9.94
CA PRO A 37 11.11 -16.31 10.00
C PRO A 37 10.46 -16.23 8.61
N PHE A 38 9.16 -16.52 8.55
CA PHE A 38 8.40 -16.38 7.29
C PHE A 38 8.28 -14.91 6.86
N CYS A 39 8.10 -14.00 7.82
CA CYS A 39 7.96 -12.57 7.56
C CYS A 39 9.24 -11.80 7.88
N LEU A 40 9.58 -10.86 6.99
CA LEU A 40 10.54 -9.79 7.29
C LEU A 40 10.01 -8.89 8.42
N SER A 41 10.92 -8.18 9.07
CA SER A 41 10.57 -7.19 10.09
C SER A 41 9.77 -6.05 9.49
N ASP A 42 8.67 -5.67 10.13
CA ASP A 42 7.96 -4.43 9.85
C ASP A 42 8.67 -3.24 10.51
N PRO A 43 8.21 -1.99 10.27
CA PRO A 43 8.84 -0.80 10.85
C PRO A 43 8.78 -0.73 12.39
N GLN A 44 7.97 -1.56 13.06
CA GLN A 44 7.91 -1.68 14.51
C GLN A 44 8.79 -2.83 15.05
N GLY A 45 9.57 -3.50 14.18
CA GLY A 45 10.41 -4.63 14.58
C GLY A 45 9.67 -5.98 14.58
N ARG A 46 8.37 -6.02 14.23
CA ARG A 46 7.58 -7.26 14.32
C ARG A 46 7.78 -8.11 13.08
N ARG A 47 7.86 -9.42 13.28
CA ARG A 47 7.94 -10.43 12.21
C ARG A 47 6.68 -11.28 12.24
N ALA A 48 5.57 -10.69 11.78
CA ALA A 48 4.27 -11.32 11.83
C ALA A 48 3.51 -11.13 10.51
N GLY A 49 2.56 -12.03 10.27
CA GLY A 49 1.62 -11.94 9.17
C GLY A 49 0.20 -12.17 9.63
N PHE A 50 -0.75 -11.98 8.73
CA PHE A 50 -2.17 -12.23 8.97
C PHE A 50 -2.85 -12.63 7.66
N VAL A 51 -4.09 -13.07 7.77
CA VAL A 51 -4.88 -13.53 6.63
C VAL A 51 -5.75 -12.40 6.09
N ILE A 52 -5.81 -12.28 4.77
CA ILE A 52 -6.79 -11.44 4.07
C ILE A 52 -7.79 -12.39 3.40
N PRO A 53 -9.08 -12.33 3.75
CA PRO A 53 -10.12 -13.10 3.07
C PRO A 53 -10.23 -12.73 1.59
N ASP A 54 -10.44 -13.72 0.72
CA ASP A 54 -10.62 -13.48 -0.72
C ASP A 54 -12.09 -13.28 -1.16
N GLY A 55 -13.03 -13.36 -0.20
CA GLY A 55 -14.46 -13.21 -0.45
C GLY A 55 -15.16 -14.45 -1.05
N SER A 56 -14.42 -15.51 -1.35
CA SER A 56 -14.92 -16.77 -1.91
C SER A 56 -14.81 -17.96 -0.93
N GLY A 57 -14.57 -17.66 0.35
CA GLY A 57 -14.36 -18.65 1.40
C GLY A 57 -12.90 -19.05 1.59
N GLY A 58 -11.98 -18.47 0.81
CA GLY A 58 -10.54 -18.63 0.99
C GLY A 58 -9.88 -17.39 1.59
N PHE A 59 -8.55 -17.46 1.66
CA PHE A 59 -7.70 -16.38 2.16
C PHE A 59 -6.30 -16.50 1.58
N HIS A 60 -5.55 -15.40 1.64
CA HIS A 60 -4.11 -15.39 1.43
C HIS A 60 -3.40 -14.81 2.66
N PHE A 61 -2.14 -15.20 2.83
CA PHE A 61 -1.28 -14.64 3.88
C PHE A 61 -0.55 -13.40 3.37
N THR A 62 -0.48 -12.37 4.22
CA THR A 62 0.40 -11.21 4.04
C THR A 62 1.23 -10.98 5.29
N CYS A 63 2.43 -10.41 5.14
CA CYS A 63 3.26 -9.94 6.25
C CYS A 63 2.95 -8.48 6.59
N THR A 64 3.10 -8.09 7.87
CA THR A 64 2.94 -6.69 8.31
C THR A 64 4.00 -5.75 7.71
N SER A 65 5.09 -6.31 7.19
CA SER A 65 6.15 -5.59 6.47
C SER A 65 5.80 -5.27 5.00
N GLY A 66 4.87 -6.02 4.40
CA GLY A 66 4.44 -5.86 3.00
C GLY A 66 3.44 -4.71 2.80
N ALA A 67 3.27 -4.27 1.55
CA ALA A 67 2.36 -3.19 1.20
C ALA A 67 0.89 -3.51 1.55
N GLU A 68 0.42 -4.71 1.21
CA GLU A 68 -0.93 -5.19 1.57
C GLU A 68 -1.15 -5.18 3.08
N GLY A 69 -0.16 -5.69 3.82
CA GLY A 69 -0.15 -5.72 5.27
C GLY A 69 -0.24 -4.33 5.90
N LYS A 70 0.60 -3.41 5.43
CA LYS A 70 0.60 -2.00 5.85
C LYS A 70 -0.73 -1.32 5.55
N CYS A 71 -1.30 -1.52 4.36
CA CYS A 71 -2.58 -0.92 3.97
C CYS A 71 -3.73 -1.34 4.87
N VAL A 72 -3.84 -2.64 5.18
CA VAL A 72 -4.82 -3.14 6.14
C VAL A 72 -4.63 -2.52 7.52
N ARG A 73 -3.38 -2.46 8.02
CA ARG A 73 -3.08 -1.87 9.33
C ARG A 73 -3.37 -0.36 9.39
N MET A 74 -3.28 0.33 8.26
CA MET A 74 -3.70 1.72 8.11
C MET A 74 -5.23 1.88 7.97
N GLY A 75 -6.01 0.80 8.02
CA GLY A 75 -7.48 0.83 8.01
C GLY A 75 -8.11 0.62 6.63
N TYR A 76 -7.33 0.40 5.58
CA TYR A 76 -7.84 0.04 4.25
C TYR A 76 -8.12 -1.47 4.20
N ARG A 77 -9.13 -1.92 4.94
CA ARG A 77 -9.46 -3.34 5.10
C ARG A 77 -10.41 -3.80 3.98
N PRO A 78 -9.99 -4.69 3.06
CA PRO A 78 -10.78 -5.01 1.86
C PRO A 78 -12.08 -5.77 2.17
N TRP A 79 -12.20 -6.39 3.34
CA TRP A 79 -13.40 -7.14 3.77
C TRP A 79 -14.47 -6.30 4.47
N GLU A 80 -14.18 -5.04 4.79
CA GLU A 80 -15.14 -4.19 5.49
C GLU A 80 -16.17 -3.62 4.51
N ASN A 81 -17.43 -3.56 4.95
CA ASN A 81 -18.45 -2.85 4.20
C ASN A 81 -18.42 -1.37 4.60
N ARG A 82 -18.33 -0.48 3.61
CA ARG A 82 -18.37 0.96 3.78
C ARG A 82 -19.39 1.53 2.80
N ASP A 83 -20.38 2.25 3.30
CA ASP A 83 -21.47 2.77 2.48
C ASP A 83 -20.94 3.64 1.34
N GLY A 84 -21.20 3.21 0.10
CA GLY A 84 -20.79 3.93 -1.12
C GLY A 84 -19.29 3.90 -1.42
N ILE A 85 -18.48 3.14 -0.68
CA ILE A 85 -17.03 3.09 -0.84
C ILE A 85 -16.62 1.62 -1.04
N SER A 86 -16.03 1.32 -2.19
CA SER A 86 -15.43 0.00 -2.43
C SER A 86 -14.16 -0.14 -1.57
N SER A 87 -14.27 -0.85 -0.44
CA SER A 87 -13.12 -1.13 0.45
C SER A 87 -12.00 -1.89 -0.27
N HIS A 88 -12.36 -2.74 -1.23
CA HIS A 88 -11.40 -3.43 -2.10
C HIS A 88 -10.62 -2.44 -2.97
N ASP A 89 -11.30 -1.49 -3.60
CA ASP A 89 -10.65 -0.48 -4.45
C ASP A 89 -9.76 0.46 -3.64
N LEU A 90 -10.17 0.81 -2.42
CA LEU A 90 -9.33 1.54 -1.48
C LEU A 90 -8.06 0.79 -1.10
N HIS A 91 -8.18 -0.50 -0.79
CA HIS A 91 -7.02 -1.34 -0.49
C HIS A 91 -6.07 -1.42 -1.69
N LYS A 92 -6.59 -1.66 -2.90
CA LYS A 92 -5.79 -1.63 -4.15
C LYS A 92 -5.09 -0.28 -4.34
N ALA A 93 -5.81 0.83 -4.20
CA ALA A 93 -5.24 2.17 -4.35
C ALA A 93 -4.11 2.42 -3.34
N CYS A 94 -4.29 2.01 -2.08
CA CYS A 94 -3.25 2.07 -1.06
C CYS A 94 -2.04 1.22 -1.44
N VAL A 95 -2.25 -0.01 -1.92
CA VAL A 95 -1.16 -0.92 -2.31
C VAL A 95 -0.36 -0.35 -3.48
N HIS A 96 -1.02 0.15 -4.53
CA HIS A 96 -0.35 0.82 -5.64
C HIS A 96 0.43 2.05 -5.16
N MET A 97 -0.18 2.87 -4.29
CA MET A 97 0.48 4.05 -3.73
C MET A 97 1.73 3.68 -2.94
N LEU A 98 1.65 2.76 -1.98
CA LEU A 98 2.81 2.37 -1.15
C LEU A 98 3.95 1.85 -2.02
N ARG A 99 3.61 1.15 -3.11
CA ARG A 99 4.55 0.59 -4.08
C ARG A 99 5.09 1.61 -5.09
N ALA A 100 4.53 2.82 -5.14
CA ALA A 100 4.70 3.77 -6.24
C ALA A 100 4.43 3.12 -7.61
N ASP A 101 3.45 2.22 -7.68
CA ASP A 101 3.03 1.53 -8.89
C ASP A 101 2.05 2.43 -9.67
N TYR A 102 2.58 3.47 -10.30
CA TYR A 102 1.78 4.51 -10.99
C TYR A 102 0.88 3.91 -12.08
N GLY A 103 1.32 2.83 -12.72
CA GLY A 103 0.59 2.13 -13.77
C GLY A 103 -0.55 1.26 -13.27
N GLY A 104 -0.48 0.78 -12.04
CA GLY A 104 -1.33 -0.29 -11.54
C GLY A 104 -1.00 -1.65 -12.17
N ASP A 105 0.22 -1.83 -12.69
CA ASP A 105 0.65 -3.00 -13.46
C ASP A 105 1.65 -3.88 -12.69
N ASN A 106 1.71 -3.68 -11.37
CA ASN A 106 2.55 -4.42 -10.44
C ASN A 106 4.06 -4.23 -10.66
N HIS A 107 4.49 -3.14 -11.29
CA HIS A 107 5.90 -2.75 -11.39
C HIS A 107 6.21 -1.59 -10.43
N PRO A 108 6.58 -1.88 -9.17
CA PRO A 108 6.82 -0.85 -8.17
C PRO A 108 8.06 -0.02 -8.52
N THR A 109 7.99 1.29 -8.29
CA THR A 109 9.14 2.20 -8.44
C THR A 109 9.56 2.80 -7.10
N THR A 110 9.22 2.16 -5.98
CA THR A 110 9.62 2.54 -4.62
C THR A 110 10.85 1.75 -4.12
N ARG A 111 11.33 2.07 -2.92
CA ARG A 111 12.37 1.33 -2.18
C ARG A 111 11.97 1.24 -0.71
N ASP A 112 12.37 0.17 -0.05
CA ASP A 112 12.16 0.04 1.40
C ASP A 112 12.81 1.20 2.16
N GLY A 113 12.13 1.65 3.21
CA GLY A 113 12.55 2.82 4.01
C GLY A 113 12.11 4.17 3.44
N THR A 114 11.42 4.22 2.29
CA THR A 114 10.92 5.49 1.74
C THR A 114 9.67 5.96 2.49
N SER A 115 9.77 7.10 3.19
CA SER A 115 8.65 7.72 3.90
C SER A 115 7.64 8.35 2.93
N VAL A 116 6.36 8.19 3.24
CA VAL A 116 5.24 8.83 2.56
C VAL A 116 4.23 9.34 3.59
N ASP A 117 3.54 10.42 3.28
CA ASP A 117 2.34 10.84 3.99
C ASP A 117 1.13 10.42 3.15
N ILE A 118 0.23 9.63 3.72
CA ILE A 118 -0.92 9.00 3.07
C ILE A 118 -2.20 9.57 3.66
N PHE A 119 -3.17 9.88 2.79
CA PHE A 119 -4.46 10.37 3.22
C PHE A 119 -5.53 10.11 2.16
N ASP A 120 -6.79 10.17 2.56
CA ASP A 120 -7.92 9.89 1.68
C ASP A 120 -9.08 10.85 1.92
N ARG A 121 -10.03 10.85 0.97
CA ARG A 121 -11.23 11.70 1.03
C ARG A 121 -12.31 11.19 1.99
N PHE A 122 -12.13 10.02 2.59
CA PHE A 122 -13.13 9.37 3.44
C PHE A 122 -12.80 9.49 4.94
N GLY A 123 -11.67 10.10 5.28
CA GLY A 123 -11.23 10.28 6.66
C GLY A 123 -10.67 9.01 7.30
N ILE A 124 -10.27 8.01 6.51
CA ILE A 124 -9.59 6.82 7.06
C ILE A 124 -8.16 7.17 7.44
N GLN A 125 -7.47 8.00 6.67
CA GLN A 125 -6.20 8.63 7.03
C GLN A 125 -6.29 10.13 6.76
N HIS A 126 -5.65 10.91 7.63
CA HIS A 126 -5.51 12.35 7.48
C HIS A 126 -4.06 12.67 7.20
N SER A 127 -3.82 13.71 6.38
CA SER A 127 -2.47 14.13 6.06
C SER A 127 -1.76 14.63 7.31
N GLU A 128 -0.62 14.01 7.62
CA GLU A 128 0.33 14.42 8.66
C GLU A 128 1.65 14.85 7.98
N LYS A 129 1.51 15.57 6.86
CA LYS A 129 2.61 15.94 5.96
C LYS A 129 3.78 16.57 6.73
N ALA A 130 4.91 15.87 6.74
CA ALA A 130 6.16 16.36 7.30
C ALA A 130 6.77 17.49 6.47
N ASP A 131 7.63 18.31 7.10
CA ASP A 131 8.35 19.39 6.43
C ASP A 131 9.16 18.88 5.23
N GLY A 132 9.06 19.59 4.12
CA GLY A 132 9.74 19.25 2.86
C GLY A 132 9.04 18.19 2.01
N MET A 133 7.99 17.52 2.50
CA MET A 133 7.17 16.65 1.65
C MET A 133 6.30 17.47 0.70
N GLN A 134 6.17 16.96 -0.53
CA GLN A 134 5.41 17.57 -1.63
C GLN A 134 4.38 16.59 -2.16
N PHE A 135 3.30 17.10 -2.75
CA PHE A 135 2.27 16.27 -3.37
C PHE A 135 2.89 15.39 -4.46
N GLU A 136 2.67 14.09 -4.37
CA GLU A 136 3.24 13.10 -5.29
C GLU A 136 2.21 12.74 -6.36
N ALA A 137 1.05 12.21 -5.94
CA ALA A 137 0.07 11.65 -6.85
C ALA A 137 -1.31 11.52 -6.16
N ALA A 138 -2.32 11.38 -7.01
CA ALA A 138 -3.64 10.89 -6.63
C ALA A 138 -3.83 9.47 -7.18
N TRP A 139 -4.51 8.63 -6.43
CA TRP A 139 -4.56 7.17 -6.63
C TRP A 139 -5.99 6.67 -6.72
N GLY A 140 -6.18 5.67 -7.59
CA GLY A 140 -7.40 4.91 -7.79
C GLY A 140 -7.13 3.41 -7.73
N ALA A 141 -8.17 2.61 -7.92
CA ALA A 141 -8.09 1.15 -7.90
C ALA A 141 -7.15 0.56 -8.96
N ASP A 142 -6.88 1.30 -10.03
CA ASP A 142 -6.11 0.87 -11.20
C ASP A 142 -4.75 1.59 -11.29
N GLY A 143 -4.24 2.09 -10.16
CA GLY A 143 -2.99 2.84 -10.08
C GLY A 143 -3.22 4.36 -9.98
N ALA A 144 -2.24 5.15 -10.42
CA ALA A 144 -2.33 6.60 -10.34
C ALA A 144 -3.46 7.14 -11.24
N VAL A 145 -4.21 8.10 -10.71
CA VAL A 145 -5.16 8.93 -11.46
C VAL A 145 -4.43 10.12 -12.07
N CYS A 146 -3.44 10.67 -11.37
CA CYS A 146 -2.49 11.66 -11.88
C CYS A 146 -1.18 11.55 -11.10
N VAL A 147 -0.07 12.01 -11.68
CA VAL A 147 1.24 12.04 -11.01
C VAL A 147 1.84 13.44 -11.13
N ALA A 148 1.99 14.14 -10.00
CA ALA A 148 2.63 15.45 -9.95
C ALA A 148 4.14 15.30 -10.09
N ARG A 149 4.70 14.30 -9.41
CA ARG A 149 6.12 13.93 -9.48
C ARG A 149 6.33 12.47 -9.07
N PRO A 150 7.33 11.77 -9.63
CA PRO A 150 7.75 10.48 -9.13
C PRO A 150 8.38 10.59 -7.74
N ARG A 151 8.12 9.60 -6.89
CA ARG A 151 8.69 9.48 -5.53
C ARG A 151 10.21 9.40 -5.51
N ILE A 152 10.76 8.62 -6.43
CA ILE A 152 12.19 8.33 -6.57
C ILE A 152 12.54 8.50 -8.04
N VAL A 153 13.03 9.69 -8.40
CA VAL A 153 13.32 10.06 -9.80
C VAL A 153 14.37 9.18 -10.47
N GLN A 154 15.21 8.50 -9.67
CA GLN A 154 16.19 7.53 -10.19
C GLN A 154 15.56 6.19 -10.60
N ASN A 155 14.33 5.90 -10.14
CA ASN A 155 13.62 4.68 -10.50
C ASN A 155 12.70 4.88 -11.71
N VAL A 156 12.14 6.09 -11.89
CA VAL A 156 11.22 6.41 -12.99
C VAL A 156 11.08 7.92 -13.17
N THR A 157 10.95 8.38 -14.42
CA THR A 157 10.65 9.77 -14.77
C THR A 157 9.18 9.94 -15.20
N LEU A 158 8.70 11.20 -15.28
CA LEU A 158 7.37 11.46 -15.85
C LEU A 158 7.27 11.04 -17.32
N ASP A 159 8.36 11.17 -18.09
CA ASP A 159 8.39 10.75 -19.49
C ASP A 159 8.29 9.22 -19.63
N ASP A 160 8.96 8.46 -18.75
CA ASP A 160 8.81 7.00 -18.70
C ASP A 160 7.37 6.59 -18.38
N ILE A 161 6.74 7.28 -17.41
CA ILE A 161 5.32 7.05 -17.05
C ILE A 161 4.42 7.38 -18.25
N ALA A 162 4.65 8.49 -18.95
CA ALA A 162 3.86 8.90 -20.12
C ALA A 162 3.98 7.88 -21.26
N ALA A 163 5.20 7.41 -21.53
CA ALA A 163 5.49 6.46 -22.59
C ALA A 163 4.86 5.08 -22.31
N ARG A 164 4.92 4.62 -21.06
CA ARG A 164 4.38 3.31 -20.65
C ARG A 164 2.86 3.33 -20.46
N PHE A 165 2.30 4.44 -19.97
CA PHE A 165 0.90 4.56 -19.61
C PHE A 165 0.21 5.74 -20.33
N PRO A 166 -0.23 5.56 -21.60
CA PRO A 166 -0.86 6.62 -22.37
C PRO A 166 -2.07 7.29 -21.67
N ARG A 167 -2.79 6.54 -20.82
CA ARG A 167 -3.90 7.06 -19.99
C ARG A 167 -3.49 8.21 -19.05
N LEU A 168 -2.20 8.33 -18.73
CA LEU A 168 -1.66 9.36 -17.85
C LEU A 168 -1.10 10.57 -18.58
N ALA A 169 -0.85 10.54 -19.89
CA ALA A 169 -0.10 11.59 -20.61
C ALA A 169 -0.62 13.03 -20.37
N GLY A 170 -1.94 13.22 -20.23
CA GLY A 170 -2.55 14.52 -19.91
C GLY A 170 -2.67 14.86 -18.43
N ARG A 171 -2.07 14.06 -17.55
CA ARG A 171 -2.25 14.06 -16.08
C ARG A 171 -0.92 14.00 -15.32
N LEU A 172 0.16 14.42 -15.96
CA LEU A 172 1.51 14.40 -15.41
C LEU A 172 2.04 15.82 -15.16
N GLY A 173 2.82 15.96 -14.10
CA GLY A 173 3.44 17.21 -13.68
C GLY A 173 2.57 18.03 -12.73
N PRO A 174 3.20 18.94 -11.94
CA PRO A 174 2.52 19.67 -10.86
C PRO A 174 1.44 20.64 -11.37
N GLU A 175 1.51 21.07 -12.63
CA GLU A 175 0.49 21.92 -13.26
C GLU A 175 -0.79 21.15 -13.62
N LYS A 176 -0.68 19.83 -13.89
CA LYS A 176 -1.81 18.97 -14.29
C LYS A 176 -2.30 18.09 -13.16
N CYS A 177 -1.46 17.84 -12.17
CA CYS A 177 -1.74 17.01 -11.01
C CYS A 177 -1.44 17.80 -9.74
N SER A 178 -2.50 18.28 -9.10
CA SER A 178 -2.43 18.92 -7.79
C SER A 178 -3.52 18.36 -6.88
N LEU A 179 -3.33 18.50 -5.56
CA LEU A 179 -4.34 18.10 -4.60
C LEU A 179 -5.66 18.83 -4.86
N GLU A 180 -5.61 20.12 -5.14
CA GLU A 180 -6.79 20.93 -5.46
C GLU A 180 -7.54 20.40 -6.68
N ALA A 181 -6.83 20.12 -7.78
CA ALA A 181 -7.45 19.61 -9.00
C ALA A 181 -8.10 18.24 -8.81
N MET A 182 -7.57 17.40 -7.92
CA MET A 182 -8.03 16.02 -7.74
C MET A 182 -9.09 15.86 -6.65
N ARG A 183 -9.41 16.91 -5.86
CA ARG A 183 -10.48 16.86 -4.85
C ARG A 183 -11.82 16.43 -5.45
N GLU A 184 -12.17 16.98 -6.60
CA GLU A 184 -13.44 16.70 -7.27
C GLU A 184 -13.39 15.53 -8.27
N GLU A 185 -12.21 14.96 -8.58
CA GLU A 185 -12.10 13.80 -9.47
C GLU A 185 -12.55 12.53 -8.73
N PRO A 186 -13.68 11.89 -9.10
CA PRO A 186 -14.26 10.80 -8.32
C PRO A 186 -13.35 9.56 -8.22
N ARG A 187 -12.47 9.35 -9.21
CA ARG A 187 -11.54 8.21 -9.21
C ARG A 187 -10.36 8.40 -8.26
N ALA A 188 -10.06 9.64 -7.85
CA ALA A 188 -8.94 9.96 -6.97
C ALA A 188 -9.29 9.71 -5.51
N ILE A 189 -9.34 8.45 -5.11
CA ILE A 189 -9.83 8.04 -3.78
C ILE A 189 -8.78 8.13 -2.67
N LEU A 190 -7.50 8.15 -3.02
CA LEU A 190 -6.37 8.18 -2.10
C LEU A 190 -5.28 9.10 -2.63
N PHE A 191 -4.51 9.71 -1.73
CA PHE A 191 -3.51 10.71 -2.05
C PHE A 191 -2.26 10.46 -1.24
N ASN A 192 -1.13 10.96 -1.73
CA ASN A 192 0.06 10.97 -0.91
C ASN A 192 0.98 12.16 -1.18
N HIS A 193 1.77 12.49 -0.16
CA HIS A 193 2.98 13.28 -0.29
C HIS A 193 4.21 12.40 -0.11
N SER A 194 5.34 12.84 -0.66
CA SER A 194 6.65 12.26 -0.38
C SER A 194 7.76 13.32 -0.50
N HIS A 195 8.96 13.00 -0.04
CA HIS A 195 10.13 13.86 -0.28
C HIS A 195 10.52 13.84 -1.76
N PRO A 196 10.96 14.98 -2.33
CA PRO A 196 11.44 15.14 -3.71
C PRO A 196 12.55 14.16 -4.09
#